data_AF-A0A537D548-F1
#
_entry.id   AF-A0A537D548-F1
#
_cell.length_a   1.000
_cell.length_b   1.000
_cell.length_c   1.000
_cell.angle_alpha   90.00
_cell.angle_beta   90.00
_cell.angle_gamma   90.00
#
_symmetry.space_group_name_H-M   'P 1'
#
loop_
_entity.id
_entity.type
_entity.pdbx_description
1 polymer ?
#
loop_
_entity_poly.entity_id
_entity_poly.type
_entity_poly.pdbx_seq_one_letter_code
_entity_poly.pdbx_strand_id
1 'polypeptide(L)'
;TNRDKTMQAPLTAIVAYDTRFYEHLPRMFHNPAAIDWFRGEDKKALAEITAFRNGTLQGAYFIIAARAVGLDCGPMSGFDNAMVDAAFFPDGRWKSNFLINLGYGEPAKLFPRNPRLSFEEQCRIV
;
A
#
# COMPACT_ATOMS: atom_id res chain seq x y z
N THR A 1 21.08 2.86 0.79
CA THR A 1 20.12 1.73 0.74
C THR A 1 18.70 2.23 0.99
N ASN A 2 17.65 1.39 0.89
CA ASN A 2 16.30 1.83 1.31
C ASN A 2 16.28 2.20 2.81
N ARG A 3 17.03 1.47 3.64
CA ARG A 3 17.20 1.77 5.06
C ARG A 3 17.68 3.19 5.31
N ASP A 4 18.72 3.65 4.62
CA ASP A 4 19.27 5.00 4.84
C ASP A 4 18.26 6.09 4.43
N LYS A 5 17.52 5.88 3.34
CA LYS A 5 16.45 6.79 2.91
C LYS A 5 15.33 6.87 3.95
N THR A 6 14.96 5.73 4.54
CA THR A 6 13.96 5.67 5.62
C THR A 6 14.44 6.40 6.86
N MET A 7 15.69 6.20 7.28
CA MET A 7 16.24 6.87 8.47
C MET A 7 16.40 8.39 8.30
N GLN A 8 16.52 8.87 7.06
CA GLN A 8 16.60 10.31 6.74
C GLN A 8 15.23 10.97 6.58
N ALA A 9 14.18 10.19 6.31
CA ALA A 9 12.83 10.74 6.16
C ALA A 9 12.32 11.22 7.53
N PRO A 10 11.70 12.42 7.60
CA PRO A 10 11.10 12.89 8.85
C PRO A 10 9.90 12.04 9.28
N LEU A 11 9.26 11.33 8.34
CA LEU A 11 8.17 10.41 8.59
C LEU A 11 8.20 9.26 7.59
N THR A 12 7.93 8.05 8.05
CA THR A 12 7.65 6.88 7.20
C THR A 12 6.29 6.32 7.53
N ALA A 13 5.38 6.33 6.56
CA ALA A 13 4.08 5.69 6.67
C ALA A 13 4.18 4.20 6.27
N ILE A 14 3.48 3.35 7.00
CA ILE A 14 3.26 1.94 6.65
C ILE A 14 1.87 1.84 6.03
N VAL A 15 1.79 1.50 4.74
CA VAL A 15 0.50 1.12 4.14
C VAL A 15 0.29 -0.36 4.45
N ALA A 16 -0.73 -0.66 5.24
CA ALA A 16 -1.12 -2.01 5.62
C ALA A 16 -2.58 -2.28 5.23
N TYR A 17 -2.91 -3.56 5.06
CA TYR A 17 -4.27 -4.00 4.79
C TYR A 17 -4.77 -4.93 5.89
N ASP A 18 -6.07 -4.84 6.18
CA ASP A 18 -6.75 -5.67 7.18
C ASP A 18 -7.17 -7.00 6.55
N THR A 19 -6.60 -8.10 7.04
CA THR A 19 -6.94 -9.46 6.56
C THR A 19 -8.37 -9.86 6.92
N ARG A 20 -9.02 -9.11 7.83
CA ARG A 20 -10.40 -9.30 8.27
C ARG A 20 -11.27 -8.08 7.98
N PHE A 21 -10.93 -7.30 6.95
CA PHE A 21 -11.73 -6.13 6.54
C PHE A 21 -13.23 -6.45 6.39
N TYR A 22 -13.56 -7.69 6.02
CA TYR A 22 -14.93 -8.16 5.83
C TYR A 22 -15.80 -8.08 7.09
N GLU A 23 -15.20 -8.06 8.29
CA GLU A 23 -15.91 -7.80 9.55
C GLU A 23 -16.59 -6.42 9.58
N HIS A 24 -16.12 -5.48 8.76
CA HIS A 24 -16.70 -4.15 8.64
C HIS A 24 -17.78 -4.03 7.54
N LEU A 25 -17.92 -5.03 6.66
CA LEU A 25 -18.90 -4.98 5.56
C LEU A 25 -20.35 -4.79 6.02
N PRO A 26 -20.81 -5.37 7.15
CA PRO A 26 -22.15 -5.08 7.68
C PRO A 26 -22.44 -3.59 7.91
N ARG A 27 -21.40 -2.78 8.13
CA ARG A 27 -21.50 -1.32 8.28
C ARG A 27 -21.15 -0.56 7.01
N MET A 28 -20.19 -1.05 6.21
CA MET A 28 -19.60 -0.31 5.09
C MET A 28 -20.22 -0.62 3.72
N PHE A 29 -21.03 -1.68 3.64
CA PHE A 29 -21.60 -2.16 2.39
C PHE A 29 -23.11 -2.36 2.53
N HIS A 30 -23.85 -2.10 1.46
CA HIS A 30 -25.32 -2.13 1.47
C HIS A 30 -25.90 -3.52 1.74
N ASN A 31 -25.11 -4.59 1.56
CA ASN A 31 -25.50 -5.95 1.86
C ASN A 31 -24.73 -6.47 3.09
N PRO A 32 -25.37 -6.58 4.27
CA PRO A 32 -24.71 -7.08 5.47
C PRO A 32 -24.20 -8.53 5.36
N ALA A 33 -24.83 -9.35 4.52
CA ALA A 33 -24.41 -10.74 4.29
C ALA A 33 -23.13 -10.84 3.42
N ALA A 34 -22.62 -9.74 2.88
CA ALA A 34 -21.38 -9.74 2.10
C ALA A 34 -20.14 -10.18 2.90
N ILE A 35 -20.23 -10.19 4.23
CA ILE A 35 -19.22 -10.80 5.10
C ILE A 35 -18.95 -12.27 4.73
N ASP A 36 -19.99 -13.00 4.33
CA ASP A 36 -19.89 -14.43 3.98
C ASP A 36 -19.20 -14.66 2.63
N TRP A 37 -18.96 -13.62 1.83
CA TRP A 37 -18.16 -13.72 0.60
C TRP A 37 -16.66 -13.89 0.88
N PHE A 38 -16.21 -13.54 2.08
CA PHE A 38 -14.78 -13.51 2.44
C PHE A 38 -14.47 -14.30 3.71
N ARG A 39 -15.47 -14.54 4.57
CA ARG A 39 -15.31 -15.34 5.79
C ARG A 39 -15.20 -16.83 5.47
N GLY A 40 -14.15 -17.47 6.00
CA GLY A 40 -13.89 -18.91 5.89
C GLY A 40 -12.47 -19.21 5.40
N GLU A 41 -11.90 -20.35 5.79
CA GLU A 41 -10.55 -20.75 5.36
C GLU A 41 -10.49 -20.98 3.83
N ASP A 42 -11.58 -21.50 3.26
CA ASP A 42 -11.76 -21.69 1.82
C ASP A 42 -11.76 -20.38 1.01
N LYS A 43 -12.02 -19.24 1.66
CA LYS A 43 -12.08 -17.90 1.04
C LYS A 43 -10.91 -17.01 1.42
N LYS A 44 -9.97 -17.51 2.22
CA LYS A 44 -8.84 -16.74 2.74
C LYS A 44 -8.01 -16.09 1.63
N ALA A 45 -7.67 -16.84 0.58
CA ALA A 45 -6.93 -16.31 -0.56
C ALA A 45 -7.68 -15.17 -1.27
N LEU A 46 -9.00 -15.29 -1.42
CA LEU A 46 -9.86 -14.24 -1.99
C LEU A 46 -9.92 -13.00 -1.10
N ALA A 47 -10.05 -13.18 0.22
CA ALA A 47 -10.03 -12.09 1.19
C ALA A 47 -8.69 -11.35 1.15
N GLU A 48 -7.57 -12.08 1.15
CA GLU A 48 -6.22 -11.52 1.12
C GLU A 48 -5.96 -10.72 -0.15
N ILE A 49 -6.24 -11.26 -1.35
CA ILE A 49 -6.00 -10.52 -2.59
C ILE A 49 -6.91 -9.29 -2.73
N THR A 50 -8.14 -9.37 -2.20
CA THR A 50 -9.08 -8.24 -2.18
C THR A 50 -8.59 -7.14 -1.24
N ALA A 51 -8.19 -7.50 -0.02
CA ALA A 51 -7.65 -6.56 0.95
C ALA A 51 -6.34 -5.92 0.46
N PHE A 52 -5.43 -6.73 -0.10
CA PHE A 52 -4.18 -6.26 -0.69
C PHE A 52 -4.43 -5.24 -1.79
N ARG A 53 -5.26 -5.55 -2.78
CA ARG A 53 -5.58 -4.63 -3.90
C ARG A 53 -6.21 -3.34 -3.39
N ASN A 54 -7.16 -3.43 -2.46
CA ASN A 54 -7.81 -2.25 -1.89
C ASN A 54 -6.80 -1.38 -1.12
N GLY A 55 -5.91 -1.99 -0.35
CA GLY A 55 -4.82 -1.28 0.34
C GLY A 55 -3.84 -0.61 -0.63
N THR A 56 -3.49 -1.28 -1.73
CA THR A 56 -2.63 -0.71 -2.77
C THR A 56 -3.25 0.54 -3.41
N LEU A 57 -4.54 0.47 -3.78
CA LEU A 57 -5.25 1.61 -4.37
C LEU A 57 -5.36 2.80 -3.41
N GLN A 58 -5.71 2.53 -2.15
CA GLN A 58 -5.77 3.57 -1.12
C GLN A 58 -4.39 4.20 -0.87
N GLY A 59 -3.34 3.39 -0.81
CA GLY A 59 -1.96 3.88 -0.72
C GLY A 59 -1.56 4.73 -1.93
N ALA A 60 -1.98 4.37 -3.14
CA ALA A 60 -1.75 5.19 -4.34
C ALA A 60 -2.46 6.55 -4.25
N TYR A 61 -3.71 6.59 -3.80
CA TYR A 61 -4.43 7.85 -3.57
C TYR A 61 -3.77 8.69 -2.48
N PHE A 62 -3.30 8.07 -1.40
CA PHE A 62 -2.56 8.76 -0.34
C PHE A 62 -1.28 9.42 -0.89
N ILE A 63 -0.52 8.74 -1.75
CA ILE A 63 0.67 9.33 -2.41
C ILE A 63 0.28 10.57 -3.23
N ILE A 64 -0.82 10.50 -3.99
CA ILE A 64 -1.31 11.63 -4.79
C ILE A 64 -1.70 12.79 -3.88
N ALA A 65 -2.45 12.53 -2.81
CA ALA A 65 -2.89 13.55 -1.86
C ALA A 65 -1.71 14.20 -1.13
N ALA A 66 -0.75 13.42 -0.65
CA ALA A 66 0.46 13.92 -0.01
C ALA A 66 1.26 14.84 -0.95
N ARG A 67 1.42 14.45 -2.22
CA ARG A 67 2.05 15.31 -3.24
C ARG A 67 1.28 16.59 -3.51
N ALA A 68 -0.05 16.52 -3.55
CA ALA A 68 -0.90 17.68 -3.79
C ALA A 68 -0.77 18.75 -2.69
N VAL A 69 -0.41 18.35 -1.46
CA VAL A 69 -0.16 19.28 -0.34
C VAL A 69 1.32 19.65 -0.18
N GLY A 70 2.16 19.32 -1.17
CA GLY A 70 3.57 19.74 -1.23
C GLY A 70 4.58 18.79 -0.61
N LEU A 71 4.18 17.56 -0.22
CA LEU A 71 5.12 16.55 0.27
C LEU A 71 5.71 15.72 -0.88
N ASP A 72 7.00 15.40 -0.75
CA ASP A 72 7.62 14.34 -1.52
C ASP A 72 7.34 12.97 -0.93
N CYS A 73 7.15 12.00 -1.82
CA CYS A 73 6.81 10.62 -1.48
C CYS A 73 7.81 9.66 -2.10
N GLY A 74 8.51 8.90 -1.25
CA GLY A 74 9.36 7.77 -1.62
C GLY A 74 8.69 6.43 -1.28
N PRO A 75 7.80 5.89 -2.15
CA PRO A 75 7.19 4.58 -1.95
C PRO A 75 8.21 3.47 -2.15
N MET A 76 8.19 2.44 -1.29
CA MET A 76 9.17 1.35 -1.28
C MET A 76 8.53 0.00 -0.98
N SER A 77 8.82 -0.99 -1.83
CA SER A 77 8.49 -2.40 -1.59
C SER A 77 9.69 -3.24 -1.12
N GLY A 78 10.92 -2.70 -1.21
CA GLY A 78 12.13 -3.41 -0.80
C GLY A 78 12.42 -3.24 0.69
N PHE A 79 11.72 -4.02 1.52
CA PHE A 79 11.90 -4.11 2.98
C PHE A 79 11.49 -5.50 3.48
N ASP A 80 11.74 -5.81 4.76
CA ASP A 80 11.30 -7.06 5.38
C ASP A 80 9.87 -6.91 5.92
N ASN A 81 8.88 -7.43 5.19
CA ASN A 81 7.48 -7.42 5.63
C ASN A 81 7.27 -8.18 6.94
N ALA A 82 7.94 -9.31 7.15
CA ALA A 82 7.75 -10.11 8.36
C ALA A 82 8.24 -9.35 9.60
N MET A 83 9.37 -8.65 9.47
CA MET A 83 9.89 -7.81 10.56
C MET A 83 8.98 -6.61 10.86
N VAL A 84 8.48 -5.92 9.83
CA VAL A 84 7.53 -4.81 10.00
C VAL A 84 6.23 -5.31 10.64
N ASP A 85 5.68 -6.42 10.14
CA ASP A 85 4.45 -6.99 10.66
C ASP A 85 4.60 -7.42 12.12
N ALA A 86 5.71 -8.08 12.47
CA ALA A 86 5.97 -8.47 13.86
C ALA A 86 6.11 -7.25 14.80
N ALA A 87 6.69 -6.15 14.32
CA ALA A 87 6.91 -4.95 15.13
C ALA A 87 5.65 -4.11 15.31
N PHE A 88 4.81 -3.98 14.27
CA PHE A 88 3.69 -3.03 14.24
C PHE A 88 2.31 -3.71 14.30
N PHE A 89 2.21 -4.97 13.89
CA PHE A 89 0.97 -5.75 13.82
C PHE A 89 1.12 -7.12 14.50
N PRO A 90 1.51 -7.17 15.80
CA PRO A 90 1.85 -8.42 16.48
C PRO A 90 0.67 -9.39 16.63
N ASP A 91 -0.57 -8.91 16.47
CA ASP A 91 -1.79 -9.73 16.47
C ASP A 91 -2.03 -10.43 15.12
N GLY A 92 -1.27 -10.08 14.08
CA GLY A 92 -1.35 -10.66 12.74
C GLY A 92 -2.59 -10.27 11.95
N ARG A 93 -3.41 -9.33 12.43
CA ARG A 93 -4.61 -8.89 11.72
C ARG A 93 -4.25 -8.07 10.49
N TRP A 94 -3.31 -7.16 10.63
CA TRP A 94 -2.82 -6.33 9.54
C TRP A 94 -1.53 -6.89 8.94
N LYS A 95 -1.37 -6.66 7.64
CA LYS A 95 -0.17 -7.03 6.89
C LYS A 95 0.34 -5.82 6.14
N SER A 96 1.64 -5.55 6.25
CA SER A 96 2.31 -4.50 5.50
C SER A 96 2.27 -4.79 4.00
N ASN A 97 1.98 -3.75 3.21
CA ASN A 97 1.99 -3.79 1.75
C ASN A 97 3.25 -3.09 1.22
N PHE A 98 3.37 -1.79 1.50
CA PHE A 98 4.53 -1.00 1.16
C PHE A 98 4.73 0.17 2.14
N LEU A 99 5.93 0.74 2.13
CA LEU A 99 6.28 1.91 2.94
C LEU A 99 6.26 3.18 2.10
N ILE A 100 6.02 4.32 2.73
CA ILE A 100 6.12 5.64 2.09
C ILE A 100 6.95 6.54 2.98
N ASN A 101 8.15 6.89 2.53
CA ASN A 101 8.91 7.97 3.12
C ASN A 101 8.29 9.30 2.69
N LEU A 102 7.96 10.14 3.67
CA LEU A 102 7.32 11.44 3.47
C LEU A 102 8.26 12.54 3.98
N GLY A 103 8.31 13.65 3.26
CA GLY A 103 9.09 14.81 3.66
C GLY A 103 9.17 15.85 2.56
N TYR A 104 10.18 16.72 2.65
CA TYR A 104 10.52 17.68 1.60
C TYR A 104 11.86 17.27 1.00
N GLY A 105 11.84 16.84 -0.25
CA GLY A 105 13.04 16.46 -0.98
C GLY A 105 13.83 17.69 -1.41
N GLU A 106 15.12 17.48 -1.66
CA GLU A 106 15.98 18.51 -2.27
C GLU A 106 15.95 18.34 -3.79
N PRO A 107 15.35 19.27 -4.57
CA PRO A 107 15.18 19.11 -6.01
C PRO A 107 16.51 18.88 -6.76
N ALA A 108 17.59 19.48 -6.27
CA ALA A 108 18.94 19.34 -6.84
C ALA A 108 19.53 17.92 -6.72
N LYS A 109 18.99 17.09 -5.82
CA LYS A 109 19.42 15.70 -5.61
C LYS A 109 18.52 14.68 -6.32
N LEU A 110 17.46 15.14 -6.98
CA LEU A 110 16.53 14.25 -7.68
C LEU A 110 17.11 13.82 -9.03
N PHE A 111 16.95 12.55 -9.35
CA PHE A 111 17.23 12.04 -10.68
C PHE A 111 16.11 12.49 -11.66
N PRO A 112 16.43 12.63 -12.96
CA PRO A 112 15.40 12.75 -13.99
C PRO A 112 14.41 11.58 -13.91
N ARG A 113 13.18 11.81 -14.39
CA ARG A 113 12.17 10.76 -14.46
C ARG A 113 12.71 9.58 -15.29
N ASN A 114 12.75 8.39 -14.68
CA ASN A 114 13.15 7.17 -15.38
C ASN A 114 12.26 6.92 -16.63
N PRO A 115 12.77 6.18 -17.63
CA PRO A 115 11.97 5.76 -18.78
C PRO A 115 10.65 5.08 -18.38
N ARG A 116 9.67 5.16 -19.27
CA ARG A 116 8.42 4.38 -19.21
C ARG A 116 8.29 3.64 -20.54
N LEU A 117 7.65 2.48 -20.49
CA LEU A 117 7.27 1.76 -21.71
C LEU A 117 6.46 2.68 -22.62
N SER A 118 6.66 2.58 -23.92
CA SER A 118 5.80 3.22 -24.92
C SER A 118 4.38 2.66 -24.84
N PHE A 119 3.44 3.30 -25.52
CA PHE A 119 2.08 2.79 -25.60
C PHE A 119 2.04 1.40 -26.27
N GLU A 120 2.77 1.24 -27.36
CA GLU A 120 2.84 0.02 -28.17
C GLU A 120 3.45 -1.16 -27.40
N GLU A 121 4.38 -0.88 -26.48
CA GLU A 121 4.98 -1.90 -25.62
C GLU A 121 4.03 -2.43 -24.55
N GLN A 122 3.09 -1.59 -24.07
CA GLN A 122 2.28 -1.91 -22.88
C GLN A 122 0.80 -2.16 -23.18
N CYS A 123 0.29 -1.75 -24.34
CA CYS A 123 -1.13 -1.82 -24.70
C CYS A 123 -1.36 -2.63 -25.97
N ARG A 124 -2.40 -3.48 -25.94
CA ARG A 124 -2.97 -4.12 -27.14
C ARG A 124 -4.43 -3.67 -27.28
N ILE A 125 -4.79 -3.19 -28.46
CA ILE A 125 -6.18 -2.88 -28.80
C ILE A 125 -6.82 -4.16 -29.35
N VAL A 126 -7.96 -4.56 -28.77
CA VAL A 126 -8.74 -5.75 -29.15
C VAL A 126 -10.18 -5.37 -29.44
#